data_AF-A0A2T3XSR7-F1
#
_entry.id   AF-A0A2T3XSR7-F1
#
_cell.length_a   1.000
_cell.length_b   1.000
_cell.length_c   1.000
_cell.angle_alpha   90.00
_cell.angle_beta   90.00
_cell.angle_gamma   90.00
#
_symmetry.space_group_name_H-M   'P 1'
#
loop_
_entity.id
_entity.type
_entity.pdbx_description
1 polymer ?
#
loop_
_entity_poly.entity_id
_entity_poly.type
_entity_poly.pdbx_seq_one_letter_code
_entity_poly.pdbx_strand_id
1 'polypeptide(L)'
;MTLHPSAPHDAALASAIASAASVLRFDNKPGSLERQRTLGLFVAALSDRLALAFPRSAAGLGAVVFSPSTNENPAAPGRPRH
;
A
#
# COMPACT_ATOMS: atom_id res chain seq x y z
N MET A 1 -4.42 31.92 8.08
CA MET A 1 -3.61 31.16 7.10
C MET A 1 -3.23 29.84 7.77
N THR A 2 -4.06 28.82 7.59
CA THR A 2 -3.88 27.50 8.20
C THR A 2 -2.80 26.76 7.44
N LEU A 3 -1.64 26.53 8.07
CA LEU A 3 -0.62 25.63 7.54
C LEU A 3 -1.25 24.24 7.43
N HIS A 4 -1.43 23.74 6.20
CA HIS A 4 -1.88 22.38 5.97
C HIS A 4 -0.84 21.42 6.61
N PRO A 5 -1.22 20.54 7.56
CA PRO A 5 -0.30 19.54 8.15
C PRO A 5 0.15 18.47 7.13
N SER A 6 -0.24 18.62 5.85
CA SER A 6 0.02 17.70 4.74
C SER A 6 1.47 17.64 4.32
N ALA A 7 2.26 18.72 4.38
CA ALA A 7 3.61 18.73 3.80
C ALA A 7 4.57 17.62 4.31
N PRO A 8 4.72 17.38 5.63
CA PRO A 8 5.62 16.33 6.13
C PRO A 8 5.06 14.91 5.93
N HIS A 9 3.75 14.72 6.08
CA HIS A 9 3.11 13.41 5.87
C HIS A 9 3.15 12.99 4.41
N ASP A 10 2.96 13.94 3.49
CA ASP A 10 3.04 13.72 2.05
C ASP A 10 4.46 13.35 1.63
N ALA A 11 5.47 14.06 2.16
CA ALA A 11 6.88 13.72 1.95
C ALA A 11 7.24 12.32 2.47
N ALA A 12 6.76 11.95 3.67
CA ALA A 12 6.97 10.61 4.23
C ALA A 12 6.31 9.51 3.38
N LEU A 13 5.08 9.75 2.90
CA LEU A 13 4.38 8.84 2.00
C LEU A 13 5.09 8.69 0.66
N ALA A 14 5.50 9.81 0.04
CA ALA A 14 6.27 9.79 -1.21
C ALA A 14 7.59 9.04 -1.06
N SER A 15 8.29 9.23 0.06
CA SER A 15 9.52 8.51 0.39
C SER A 15 9.29 7.00 0.54
N ALA A 16 8.21 6.60 1.22
CA ALA A 16 7.83 5.19 1.35
C ALA A 16 7.50 4.55 -0.02
N ILE A 17 6.78 5.27 -0.88
CA ILE A 17 6.46 4.84 -2.25
C ILE A 17 7.75 4.63 -3.07
N ALA A 18 8.64 5.62 -3.09
CA ALA A 18 9.91 5.53 -3.82
C ALA A 18 10.78 4.38 -3.30
N SER A 19 10.86 4.22 -1.98
CA SER A 19 11.60 3.15 -1.33
C SER A 19 11.04 1.77 -1.68
N ALA A 20 9.72 1.59 -1.66
CA ALA A 20 9.07 0.35 -2.05
C ALA A 20 9.22 0.06 -3.55
N ALA A 21 9.21 1.08 -4.41
CA ALA A 21 9.41 0.91 -5.84
C ALA A 21 10.84 0.50 -6.19
N SER A 22 11.84 0.93 -5.40
CA SER A 22 13.26 0.69 -5.68
C SER A 22 13.66 -0.80 -5.67
N VAL A 23 12.86 -1.68 -5.07
CA VAL A 23 13.17 -3.12 -4.97
C VAL A 23 12.61 -3.95 -6.14
N LEU A 24 11.92 -3.32 -7.10
CA LEU A 24 11.22 -3.99 -8.20
C LEU A 24 11.62 -3.42 -9.57
N ARG A 25 11.35 -4.18 -10.63
CA ARG A 25 11.51 -3.73 -12.02
C ARG A 25 10.15 -3.55 -12.68
N PHE A 26 9.86 -2.33 -13.13
CA PHE A 26 8.59 -1.97 -13.79
C PHE A 26 8.69 -1.91 -15.32
N ASP A 27 9.68 -2.58 -15.92
CA ASP A 27 9.92 -2.62 -17.38
C ASP A 27 8.84 -3.41 -18.15
N ASN A 28 7.93 -4.08 -17.45
CA ASN A 28 6.81 -4.81 -18.04
C ASN A 28 5.83 -3.87 -18.76
N LYS A 29 5.36 -4.30 -19.95
CA LYS A 29 4.34 -3.61 -20.75
C LYS A 29 3.14 -3.20 -19.87
N PRO A 30 2.66 -1.95 -19.95
CA PRO A 30 1.45 -1.53 -19.25
C PRO A 30 0.26 -2.46 -19.54
N GLY A 31 -0.48 -2.83 -18.50
CA GLY A 31 -1.65 -3.71 -18.60
C GLY A 31 -1.34 -5.21 -18.74
N SER A 32 -0.06 -5.62 -18.87
CA SER A 32 0.30 -7.04 -18.88
C SER A 32 0.08 -7.71 -17.52
N LEU A 33 -0.15 -9.03 -17.52
CA LEU A 33 -0.24 -9.82 -16.29
C LEU A 33 1.05 -9.71 -15.45
N GLU A 34 2.21 -9.68 -16.09
CA GLU A 34 3.50 -9.48 -15.41
C GLU A 34 3.57 -8.12 -14.71
N ARG A 35 3.03 -7.07 -15.35
CA ARG A 35 2.90 -5.75 -14.72
C ARG A 35 1.93 -5.79 -13.53
N GLN A 36 0.79 -6.49 -13.64
CA GLN A 36 -0.16 -6.65 -12.53
C GLN A 36 0.46 -7.41 -11.35
N ARG A 37 1.21 -8.49 -11.61
CA ARG A 37 1.97 -9.23 -10.58
C ARG A 37 2.99 -8.33 -9.89
N THR A 38 3.75 -7.56 -10.66
CA THR A 38 4.72 -6.60 -10.12
C THR A 38 4.05 -5.56 -9.23
N LEU A 39 2.87 -5.07 -9.60
CA LEU A 39 2.10 -4.14 -8.77
C LEU A 39 1.60 -4.79 -7.47
N GLY A 40 1.21 -6.06 -7.50
CA GLY A 40 0.88 -6.81 -6.28
C GLY A 40 2.07 -6.91 -5.31
N LEU A 41 3.27 -7.24 -5.84
CA LEU A 41 4.51 -7.25 -5.06
C LEU A 41 4.87 -5.85 -4.52
N PHE A 42 4.61 -4.80 -5.32
CA PHE A 42 4.83 -3.42 -4.89
C PHE A 42 3.95 -3.06 -3.70
N VAL A 43 2.66 -3.43 -3.70
CA VAL A 43 1.75 -3.19 -2.57
C VAL A 43 2.23 -3.91 -1.31
N ALA A 44 2.77 -5.12 -1.44
CA ALA A 44 3.38 -5.86 -0.32
C ALA A 44 4.62 -5.16 0.25
N ALA A 45 5.52 -4.69 -0.62
CA ALA A 45 6.70 -3.93 -0.17
C ALA A 45 6.29 -2.58 0.45
N LEU A 46 5.26 -1.93 -0.07
CA LEU A 46 4.76 -0.67 0.45
C LEU A 46 4.12 -0.83 1.83
N SER A 47 3.34 -1.89 2.06
CA SER A 47 2.72 -2.13 3.37
C SER A 47 3.77 -2.28 4.48
N ASP A 48 4.86 -3.01 4.20
CA ASP A 48 6.02 -3.14 5.10
C ASP A 48 6.66 -1.77 5.40
N ARG A 49 6.95 -0.97 4.37
CA ARG A 49 7.55 0.37 4.55
C ARG A 49 6.65 1.35 5.30
N LEU A 50 5.33 1.26 5.09
CA LEU A 50 4.36 2.10 5.79
C LEU A 50 4.19 1.72 7.25
N ALA A 51 4.55 0.49 7.69
CA ALA A 51 4.35 0.06 9.07
C ALA A 51 5.04 0.98 10.11
N LEU A 52 6.11 1.67 9.70
CA LEU A 52 6.89 2.58 10.55
C LEU A 52 6.21 3.93 10.81
N ALA A 53 5.50 4.47 9.81
CA ALA A 53 4.95 5.84 9.86
C ALA A 53 3.42 5.90 9.71
N PHE A 54 2.80 4.86 9.16
CA PHE A 54 1.38 4.77 8.83
C PHE A 54 0.83 3.37 9.17
N PRO A 55 0.83 2.95 10.45
CA PRO A 55 0.50 1.57 10.84
C PRO A 55 -0.92 1.14 10.44
N ARG A 56 -1.90 2.06 10.45
CA ARG A 56 -3.27 1.76 9.99
C ARG A 56 -3.32 1.49 8.48
N SER A 57 -2.63 2.30 7.68
CA SER A 57 -2.57 2.12 6.23
C SER A 57 -1.81 0.85 5.87
N ALA A 58 -0.71 0.57 6.58
CA ALA A 58 0.05 -0.67 6.45
C ALA A 58 -0.82 -1.91 6.74
N ALA A 59 -1.61 -1.89 7.81
CA ALA A 59 -2.52 -2.98 8.13
C ALA A 59 -3.60 -3.19 7.05
N GLY A 60 -4.19 -2.10 6.52
CA GLY A 60 -5.17 -2.18 5.43
C GLY A 60 -4.58 -2.78 4.15
N LEU A 61 -3.38 -2.33 3.74
CA LEU A 61 -2.70 -2.91 2.57
C LEU A 61 -2.23 -4.35 2.82
N GLY A 62 -1.75 -4.65 4.02
CA GLY A 62 -1.38 -6.00 4.44
C GLY A 62 -2.58 -6.95 4.37
N ALA A 63 -3.78 -6.50 4.76
CA ALA A 63 -4.98 -7.28 4.60
C ALA A 63 -5.26 -7.59 3.12
N VAL A 64 -5.08 -6.65 2.19
CA VAL A 64 -5.26 -6.93 0.75
C VAL A 64 -4.27 -7.98 0.26
N VAL A 65 -3.00 -7.91 0.69
CA VAL A 65 -1.93 -8.78 0.18
C VAL A 65 -1.97 -10.19 0.79
N PHE A 66 -2.27 -10.28 2.09
CA PHE A 66 -2.10 -11.52 2.86
C PHE A 66 -3.42 -12.16 3.31
N SER A 67 -4.58 -11.53 3.06
CA SER A 67 -5.85 -12.18 3.38
C SER A 67 -6.07 -13.44 2.56
N PRO A 68 -6.73 -14.44 3.13
CA PRO A 68 -7.21 -15.58 2.35
C PRO A 68 -8.19 -15.10 1.26
N SER A 69 -8.35 -15.91 0.22
CA SER A 69 -9.33 -15.65 -0.85
C SER A 69 -10.71 -15.36 -0.25
N THR A 70 -11.23 -14.19 -0.56
CA THR A 70 -12.53 -13.70 -0.07
C THR A 70 -13.26 -12.97 -1.20
N ASN A 71 -14.59 -13.04 -1.19
CA ASN A 71 -15.44 -12.24 -2.06
C ASN A 71 -15.74 -10.84 -1.48
N GLU A 72 -15.39 -10.62 -0.21
CA GLU A 72 -15.57 -9.34 0.49
C GLU A 72 -14.34 -8.43 0.31
N ASN A 73 -14.45 -7.15 0.65
CA ASN A 73 -13.30 -6.24 0.66
C ASN A 73 -12.40 -6.52 1.88
N PRO A 74 -11.18 -7.06 1.70
CA PRO A 74 -10.29 -7.40 2.82
C PRO A 74 -9.80 -6.18 3.60
N ALA A 75 -9.84 -4.99 3.01
CA ALA A 75 -9.45 -3.74 3.65
C ALA A 75 -10.63 -3.00 4.32
N ALA A 76 -11.85 -3.54 4.25
CA ALA A 76 -12.99 -2.92 4.93
C ALA A 76 -12.75 -2.95 6.45
N PRO A 77 -12.97 -1.83 7.17
CA PRO A 77 -12.97 -1.86 8.62
C PRO A 77 -14.03 -2.86 9.07
N GLY A 78 -13.65 -3.85 9.88
CA GLY A 78 -14.54 -4.90 10.33
C GLY A 78 -15.86 -4.32 10.80
N ARG A 79 -16.97 -4.77 10.22
CA ARG A 79 -18.31 -4.31 10.59
C ARG A 79 -18.44 -4.44 12.11
N PRO A 80 -18.85 -3.39 12.84
CA PRO A 80 -19.04 -3.50 14.28
C PRO A 80 -20.01 -4.65 14.53
N ARG A 81 -19.54 -5.67 15.25
CA ARG A 81 -20.39 -6.75 15.73
C ARG A 81 -21.29 -6.14 16.80
N HIS A 82 -22.55 -5.91 16.45
CA HIS A 82 -23.61 -5.65 17.42
C HIS A 82 -23.98 -6.95 18.13
#